data_AF-A0A947BYC9-F1
#
_entry.id   AF-A0A947BYC9-F1
#
_cell.length_a   1.000
_cell.length_b   1.000
_cell.length_c   1.000
_cell.angle_alpha   90.00
_cell.angle_beta   90.00
_cell.angle_gamma   90.00
#
_symmetry.space_group_name_H-M   'P 1'
#
loop_
_entity.id
_entity.type
_entity.pdbx_description
1 polymer ?
#
loop_
_entity_poly.entity_id
_entity_poly.type
_entity_poly.pdbx_seq_one_letter_code
_entity_poly.pdbx_strand_id
1 'polypeptide(L)'
;MDYLKYFKSDAQEVAKQLDSFLNDSIQANKMVINQRPMETLISELGLADFIADGDLHGDKLSVFLSHYLDNCTRLHHPGFLAQQVAPS
;
A
#
# COMPACT_ATOMS: atom_id res chain seq x y z
N MET A 1 7.15 5.58 -25.31
CA MET A 1 6.98 5.76 -23.86
C MET A 1 5.73 5.00 -23.44
N ASP A 2 5.88 3.71 -23.15
CA ASP A 2 4.77 2.78 -22.92
C ASP A 2 4.02 3.02 -21.60
N TYR A 3 4.60 3.78 -20.65
CA TYR A 3 3.95 4.08 -19.37
C TYR A 3 2.67 4.93 -19.51
N LEU A 4 2.55 5.76 -20.55
CA LEU A 4 1.32 6.55 -20.79
C LEU A 4 0.11 5.64 -21.07
N LYS A 5 0.35 4.42 -21.55
CA LYS A 5 -0.70 3.42 -21.78
C LYS A 5 -1.37 2.99 -20.48
N TYR A 6 -0.60 2.90 -19.39
CA TYR A 6 -1.06 2.36 -18.11
C TYR A 6 -1.49 3.44 -17.12
N PHE A 7 -1.10 4.70 -17.36
CA PHE A 7 -1.36 5.80 -16.41
C PHE A 7 -2.79 5.84 -15.87
N LYS A 8 -3.81 5.77 -16.73
CA LYS A 8 -5.22 5.83 -16.29
C LYS A 8 -5.64 4.59 -15.51
N SER A 9 -5.27 3.40 -15.98
CA SER A 9 -5.63 2.15 -15.31
C SER A 9 -4.92 2.01 -13.96
N ASP A 10 -3.65 2.40 -13.91
CA ASP A 10 -2.84 2.37 -12.69
C ASP A 10 -3.38 3.36 -11.66
N ALA A 11 -3.72 4.58 -12.06
CA ALA A 11 -4.34 5.56 -11.17
C ALA A 11 -5.68 5.07 -10.59
N GLN A 12 -6.49 4.39 -11.41
CA GLN A 12 -7.75 3.77 -10.95
C GLN A 12 -7.50 2.65 -9.94
N GLU A 13 -6.51 1.79 -10.20
CA GLU A 13 -6.15 0.71 -9.29
C GLU A 13 -5.60 1.24 -7.96
N VAL A 14 -4.73 2.26 -8.00
CA VAL A 14 -4.23 2.96 -6.81
C VAL A 14 -5.39 3.51 -5.98
N ALA A 15 -6.31 4.25 -6.60
CA ALA A 15 -7.44 4.85 -5.91
C ALA A 15 -8.32 3.77 -5.24
N LYS A 16 -8.59 2.67 -5.95
CA LYS A 16 -9.38 1.55 -5.44
C LYS A 16 -8.72 0.89 -4.22
N GLN A 17 -7.42 0.62 -4.26
CA GLN A 17 -6.73 -0.01 -3.14
C GLN A 17 -6.60 0.92 -1.93
N LEU A 18 -6.38 2.22 -2.15
CA LEU A 18 -6.39 3.22 -1.08
C LEU A 18 -7.76 3.34 -0.42
N ASP A 19 -8.85 3.33 -1.21
CA ASP A 19 -10.21 3.31 -0.68
C ASP A 19 -10.47 2.07 0.18
N SER A 20 -10.08 0.88 -0.30
CA SER A 20 -10.17 -0.36 0.48
C SER A 20 -9.34 -0.29 1.76
N PHE A 21 -8.11 0.20 1.70
CA PHE A 21 -7.24 0.35 2.87
C PHE A 21 -7.83 1.32 3.89
N LEU A 22 -8.39 2.44 3.44
CA LEU A 22 -9.04 3.42 4.32
C LEU A 22 -10.28 2.83 4.99
N ASN A 23 -11.13 2.15 4.21
CA ASN A 23 -12.33 1.50 4.73
C ASN A 23 -11.98 0.43 5.78
N ASP A 24 -10.99 -0.43 5.49
CA ASP A 24 -10.50 -1.42 6.45
C ASP A 24 -9.93 -0.78 7.72
N SER A 25 -9.30 0.39 7.59
CA SER A 25 -8.75 1.13 8.72
C SER A 25 -9.87 1.71 9.59
N ILE A 26 -10.79 2.48 9.01
CA ILE A 26 -11.88 3.14 9.74
C ILE A 26 -12.80 2.13 10.42
N GLN A 27 -13.12 1.03 9.75
CA GLN A 27 -14.02 -0.01 10.26
C GLN A 27 -13.34 -0.99 11.23
N ALA A 28 -12.04 -0.84 11.48
CA ALA A 28 -11.25 -1.75 12.30
C ALA A 28 -11.26 -3.22 11.81
N ASN A 29 -11.34 -3.43 10.49
CA ASN A 29 -11.34 -4.78 9.90
C ASN A 29 -9.94 -5.43 9.92
N LYS A 30 -8.89 -4.63 9.99
CA LYS A 30 -7.49 -5.07 9.97
C LYS A 30 -6.71 -4.42 11.10
N MET A 31 -5.65 -5.08 11.56
CA MET A 31 -4.82 -4.62 12.68
C MET A 31 -4.22 -3.22 12.44
N VAL A 32 -4.11 -2.43 13.51
CA VAL A 32 -3.48 -1.08 13.50
C VAL A 32 -2.09 -1.10 12.85
N ILE A 33 -1.28 -2.11 13.19
CA ILE A 33 0.07 -2.27 12.67
C ILE A 33 0.38 -3.76 12.57
N ASN A 34 1.11 -4.14 11.52
CA ASN A 34 1.67 -5.47 11.36
C ASN A 34 3.20 -5.36 11.28
N GLN A 35 3.88 -5.49 12.43
CA GLN A 35 5.34 -5.35 12.51
C GLN A 35 6.04 -6.63 12.07
N ARG A 36 6.27 -6.78 10.77
CA ARG A 36 7.04 -7.89 10.21
C ARG A 36 8.54 -7.60 10.25
N PRO A 37 9.39 -8.64 10.29
CA PRO A 37 10.84 -8.47 10.15
C PRO A 37 11.20 -7.73 8.86
N MET A 38 12.22 -6.87 8.94
CA MET A 38 12.60 -5.99 7.84
C MET A 38 13.06 -6.79 6.61
N GLU A 39 13.74 -7.90 6.82
CA GLU A 39 14.20 -8.82 5.77
C GLU A 39 13.03 -9.41 4.99
N THR A 40 11.91 -9.67 5.67
CA THR A 40 10.69 -10.14 5.03
C THR A 40 10.07 -9.07 4.14
N LEU A 41 9.99 -7.82 4.64
CA LEU A 41 9.46 -6.69 3.87
C LEU A 41 10.31 -6.41 2.62
N ILE A 42 11.64 -6.45 2.75
CA ILE A 42 12.57 -6.25 1.62
C ILE A 42 12.32 -7.31 0.54
N SER A 43 12.18 -8.58 0.95
CA SER A 43 11.96 -9.69 0.01
C SER A 43 10.59 -9.61 -0.68
N GLU A 44 9.53 -9.24 0.04
CA GLU A 44 8.17 -9.22 -0.52
C GLU A 44 7.88 -7.99 -1.38
N LEU A 45 8.47 -6.84 -1.05
CA LEU A 45 8.23 -5.61 -1.79
C LEU A 45 9.06 -5.52 -3.09
N GLY A 46 10.07 -6.38 -3.28
CA GLY A 46 10.84 -6.45 -4.53
C GLY A 46 11.48 -5.12 -4.94
N LEU A 47 11.79 -4.24 -3.97
CA LEU A 47 12.17 -2.85 -4.25
C LEU A 47 13.42 -2.74 -5.13
N ALA A 48 14.39 -3.63 -4.94
CA ALA A 48 15.61 -3.66 -5.73
C ALA A 48 15.32 -3.91 -7.22
N ASP A 49 14.41 -4.83 -7.52
CA ASP A 49 14.04 -5.19 -8.89
C ASP A 49 13.30 -4.03 -9.57
N PHE A 50 12.35 -3.39 -8.87
CA PHE A 50 11.63 -2.23 -9.41
C PHE A 50 12.52 -1.00 -9.61
N ILE A 51 13.55 -0.81 -8.79
CA ILE A 51 14.54 0.26 -8.96
C ILE A 51 15.42 0.00 -10.19
N ALA A 52 15.83 -1.25 -10.40
CA ALA A 52 16.71 -1.62 -11.49
C ALA A 52 16.00 -1.65 -12.86
N ASP A 53 14.84 -2.30 -12.91
CA ASP A 53 14.15 -2.63 -14.16
C ASP A 53 13.01 -1.65 -14.48
N GLY A 54 12.55 -0.88 -13.49
CA GLY A 54 11.31 -0.11 -13.59
C GLY A 54 10.09 -1.03 -13.63
N ASP A 55 9.14 -0.74 -14.53
CA ASP A 55 8.02 -1.64 -14.84
C ASP A 55 6.98 -1.85 -13.71
N LEU A 56 6.89 -0.93 -12.76
CA LEU A 56 5.85 -0.94 -11.73
C LEU A 56 4.51 -0.39 -12.29
N HIS A 57 3.80 -1.22 -13.05
CA HIS A 57 2.48 -0.91 -13.61
C HIS A 57 1.60 -2.17 -13.75
N GLY A 58 0.29 -2.00 -13.96
CA GLY A 58 -0.64 -3.12 -14.12
C GLY A 58 -0.63 -4.07 -12.92
N ASP A 59 -0.56 -5.38 -13.16
CA ASP A 59 -0.61 -6.39 -12.10
C ASP A 59 0.53 -6.26 -11.09
N LYS A 60 1.73 -5.86 -11.53
CA LYS A 60 2.89 -5.64 -10.64
C LYS A 60 2.61 -4.52 -9.64
N LEU A 61 1.99 -3.44 -10.11
CA LEU A 61 1.57 -2.34 -9.24
C LEU A 61 0.49 -2.81 -8.26
N SER A 62 -0.49 -3.58 -8.73
CA SER A 62 -1.59 -4.07 -7.86
C SER A 62 -1.06 -4.96 -6.73
N VAL A 63 -0.16 -5.90 -7.03
CA VAL A 63 0.47 -6.78 -6.04
C VAL A 63 1.35 -5.98 -5.08
N PHE A 64 2.17 -5.07 -5.60
CA PHE A 64 3.02 -4.20 -4.79
C PHE A 64 2.20 -3.38 -3.79
N LEU A 65 1.14 -2.71 -4.25
CA LEU A 65 0.28 -1.89 -3.39
C LEU A 65 -0.40 -2.73 -2.30
N SER A 66 -0.88 -3.93 -2.63
CA SER A 66 -1.51 -4.81 -1.65
C SER A 66 -0.53 -5.16 -0.53
N HIS A 67 0.69 -5.57 -0.86
CA HIS A 67 1.72 -5.89 0.13
C HIS A 67 2.18 -4.65 0.91
N TYR A 68 2.40 -3.54 0.21
CA TYR A 68 2.83 -2.30 0.85
C TYR A 68 1.80 -1.80 1.87
N LEU A 69 0.53 -1.68 1.47
CA LEU A 69 -0.55 -1.17 2.31
C LEU A 69 -0.88 -2.11 3.48
N ASP A 70 -0.80 -3.44 3.30
CA ASP A 70 -1.03 -4.38 4.41
C ASP A 70 0.05 -4.32 5.51
N ASN A 71 1.20 -3.73 5.21
CA ASN A 71 2.29 -3.52 6.17
C ASN A 71 2.39 -2.06 6.65
N CYS A 72 1.56 -1.13 6.14
CA CYS A 72 1.47 0.22 6.65
C CYS A 72 0.74 0.28 8.01
N THR A 73 1.17 1.21 8.86
CA THR A 73 0.39 1.57 10.06
C THR A 73 -0.91 2.25 9.64
N ARG A 74 -2.04 1.74 10.14
CA ARG A 74 -3.38 2.27 9.88
C ARG A 74 -3.68 3.43 10.83
N LEU A 75 -3.29 4.64 10.44
CA LEU A 75 -3.43 5.84 11.28
C LEU A 75 -4.89 6.24 11.54
N HIS A 76 -5.80 5.92 10.62
CA HIS A 76 -7.25 6.17 10.77
C HIS A 76 -7.98 5.04 11.52
N HIS A 77 -7.25 4.03 11.99
CA HIS A 77 -7.85 2.95 12.77
C HIS A 77 -8.22 3.45 14.18
N PRO A 78 -9.42 3.17 14.70
CA PRO A 78 -9.86 3.70 16.00
C PRO A 78 -9.00 3.23 17.18
N GLY A 79 -8.34 2.08 17.05
CA GLY A 79 -7.34 1.58 18.00
C GLY A 79 -5.93 2.20 17.89
N PHE A 80 -5.67 3.14 16.98
CA PHE A 80 -4.37 3.81 16.88
C PHE A 80 -4.26 4.94 17.92
N LEU A 81 -3.32 4.79 18.87
CA LEU A 81 -3.15 5.70 20.01
C LEU A 81 -1.75 6.32 20.10
N ALA A 82 -0.88 6.07 19.11
CA ALA A 82 0.55 6.37 19.24
C ALA A 82 0.90 7.85 18.97
N GLN A 83 0.13 8.57 18.14
CA GLN A 83 0.33 10.00 17.88
C GLN A 83 -1.00 10.72 17.58
N GLN A 84 -1.05 12.05 17.83
CA GLN A 84 -2.13 12.91 17.34
C GLN A 84 -2.14 12.87 15.81
N VAL A 85 -3.20 12.32 15.25
CA VAL A 85 -3.50 12.40 13.82
C VAL A 85 -4.41 13.60 13.59
N ALA A 86 -4.29 14.28 12.44
CA ALA A 86 -5.28 15.28 12.06
C ALA A 86 -6.67 14.62 12.02
N PRO A 87 -7.71 15.21 12.64
CA PRO A 87 -9.04 14.66 12.53
C PRO A 87 -9.50 14.68 11.07
N SER A 88 -10.11 13.58 10.64
CA SER A 88 -10.80 13.43 9.35
C SER A 88 -12.02 14.34 9.25
#